data_AF-A0AAV1QAM0-F1
#
_entry.id   AF-A0AAV1QAM0-F1
#
_cell.length_a   1.000
_cell.length_b   1.000
_cell.length_c   1.000
_cell.angle_alpha   90.00
_cell.angle_beta   90.00
_cell.angle_gamma   90.00
#
_symmetry.space_group_name_H-M   'P 1'
#
loop_
_entity.id
_entity.type
_entity.pdbx_description
1 polymer ?
#
loop_
_entity_poly.entity_id
_entity_poly.type
_entity_poly.pdbx_seq_one_letter_code
_entity_poly.pdbx_strand_id
1 'polypeptide(L)'
;MWERRSLKMLSCFTSSDPGSENASHLYDENNDVGHLWRRESQHFPLPPCLPLPSPPPDSRCLVCRDQAVYAVCRNLTDGVKMIMEAKDGWMLRKVKISQADCPEPPSDEPPVAIIIIIIISVLLLFLVFIGLVCYRRYKSRS
;
A
#
# COMPACT_ATOMS: atom_id res chain seq x y z
N MET A 1 12.23 17.85 -0.29
CA MET A 1 11.12 18.48 0.47
C MET A 1 9.94 18.75 -0.48
N TRP A 2 9.43 17.71 -1.16
CA TRP A 2 8.38 17.85 -2.18
C TRP A 2 7.16 16.93 -1.94
N GLU A 3 7.28 15.90 -1.08
CA GLU A 3 6.23 14.89 -0.82
C GLU A 3 4.87 15.39 -0.27
N ARG A 4 4.79 16.53 0.41
CA ARG A 4 3.63 16.79 1.30
C ARG A 4 2.47 17.61 0.71
N ARG A 5 2.55 18.08 -0.54
CA ARG A 5 1.50 18.97 -1.10
C ARG A 5 0.49 18.31 -2.03
N SER A 6 0.69 17.07 -2.49
CA SER A 6 -0.17 16.48 -3.54
C SER A 6 -1.27 15.52 -3.06
N LEU A 7 -1.32 15.18 -1.77
CA LEU A 7 -2.37 14.28 -1.22
C LEU A 7 -3.72 15.00 -0.99
N LYS A 8 -3.74 16.33 -0.93
CA LYS A 8 -4.96 17.11 -0.61
C LYS A 8 -6.03 17.13 -1.72
N MET A 9 -5.78 16.52 -2.87
CA MET A 9 -6.72 16.44 -4.00
C MET A 9 -6.94 15.00 -4.46
N LEU A 10 -6.52 14.01 -3.67
CA LEU A 10 -6.75 12.60 -3.95
C LEU A 10 -7.94 12.10 -3.14
N SER A 11 -8.81 11.36 -3.81
CA SER A 11 -9.90 10.62 -3.22
C SER A 11 -9.64 9.14 -3.44
N CYS A 12 -9.64 8.38 -2.35
CA CYS A 12 -9.35 6.96 -2.40
C CYS A 12 -10.57 6.13 -2.02
N PHE A 13 -10.65 4.97 -2.66
CA PHE A 13 -11.67 3.97 -2.42
C PHE A 13 -10.98 2.61 -2.29
N THR A 14 -11.52 1.75 -1.43
CA THR A 14 -10.97 0.42 -1.20
C THR A 14 -12.03 -0.66 -1.33
N SER A 15 -11.59 -1.87 -1.63
CA SER A 15 -12.39 -3.09 -1.58
C SER A 15 -11.58 -4.25 -1.03
N SER A 16 -12.19 -4.98 -0.10
CA SER A 16 -11.67 -6.26 0.40
C SER A 16 -12.37 -7.46 -0.26
N ASP A 17 -13.27 -7.24 -1.22
CA ASP A 17 -13.90 -8.32 -1.99
C ASP A 17 -12.81 -9.00 -2.83
N PRO A 18 -12.63 -10.34 -2.74
CA PRO A 18 -11.63 -11.06 -3.55
C PRO A 18 -11.80 -10.83 -5.06
N GLY A 19 -13.03 -10.60 -5.52
CA GLY A 19 -13.32 -10.28 -6.92
C GLY A 19 -12.72 -8.95 -7.37
N SER A 20 -12.41 -8.02 -6.47
CA SER A 20 -11.77 -6.74 -6.79
C SER A 20 -10.40 -6.91 -7.45
N GLU A 21 -9.70 -8.02 -7.21
CA GLU A 21 -8.41 -8.31 -7.84
C GLU A 21 -8.53 -8.47 -9.37
N ASN A 22 -9.72 -8.82 -9.85
CA ASN A 22 -10.07 -8.95 -11.26
C ASN A 22 -10.80 -7.72 -11.81
N ALA A 23 -10.71 -6.57 -11.10
CA ALA A 23 -11.28 -5.30 -11.53
C ALA A 23 -10.86 -4.93 -12.95
N SER A 24 -11.84 -4.71 -13.81
CA SER A 24 -11.68 -4.38 -15.23
C SER A 24 -12.03 -2.94 -15.53
N HIS A 25 -13.01 -2.38 -14.82
CA HIS A 25 -13.48 -1.00 -15.01
C HIS A 25 -13.73 -0.32 -13.68
N LEU A 26 -13.57 0.99 -13.70
CA LEU A 26 -13.99 1.91 -12.65
C LEU A 26 -14.71 3.09 -13.32
N TYR A 27 -15.90 3.43 -12.85
CA TYR A 27 -16.69 4.55 -13.37
C TYR A 27 -17.50 5.21 -12.26
N ASP A 28 -18.00 6.41 -12.56
CA ASP A 28 -18.97 7.11 -11.73
C ASP A 28 -20.37 6.73 -12.21
N GLU A 29 -21.21 6.20 -11.32
CA GLU A 29 -22.59 5.79 -11.66
C GLU A 29 -23.45 6.97 -12.10
N ASN A 30 -23.12 8.19 -11.66
CA ASN A 30 -23.89 9.39 -11.99
C ASN A 30 -23.44 10.04 -13.30
N ASN A 31 -22.35 9.55 -13.92
CA ASN A 31 -21.75 10.18 -15.09
C ASN A 31 -21.51 9.15 -16.19
N ASP A 32 -22.33 9.22 -17.23
CA ASP A 32 -22.29 8.30 -18.37
C ASP A 32 -21.08 8.55 -19.29
N VAL A 33 -20.26 9.58 -19.02
CA VAL A 33 -19.11 9.97 -19.84
C VAL A 33 -17.88 9.14 -19.48
N GLY A 34 -17.87 7.90 -19.96
CA GLY A 34 -16.71 7.02 -20.01
C GLY A 34 -16.21 6.47 -18.66
N HIS A 35 -15.25 5.55 -18.73
CA HIS A 35 -14.66 4.97 -17.53
C HIS A 35 -13.55 5.88 -16.96
N LEU A 36 -13.50 6.00 -15.64
CA LEU A 36 -12.45 6.70 -14.92
C LEU A 36 -11.13 5.93 -14.91
N TRP A 37 -11.22 4.60 -15.03
CA TRP A 37 -10.10 3.70 -15.25
C TRP A 37 -10.58 2.43 -15.95
N ARG A 38 -9.72 1.86 -16.79
CA ARG A 38 -9.92 0.57 -17.48
C ARG A 38 -8.63 -0.23 -17.41
N ARG A 39 -8.72 -1.52 -17.09
CA ARG A 39 -7.58 -2.43 -17.19
C ARG A 39 -7.32 -2.76 -18.65
N GLU A 40 -6.08 -2.61 -19.09
CA GLU A 40 -5.67 -2.95 -20.46
C GLU A 40 -5.74 -4.46 -20.73
N SER A 41 -5.28 -5.28 -19.78
CA SER A 41 -5.33 -6.73 -19.88
C SER A 41 -5.51 -7.38 -18.51
N GLN A 42 -6.40 -8.35 -18.44
CA GLN A 42 -6.66 -9.14 -17.23
C GLN A 42 -5.61 -10.21 -16.95
N HIS A 43 -4.74 -10.48 -17.92
CA HIS A 43 -3.62 -11.40 -17.74
C HIS A 43 -2.55 -10.83 -16.81
N PHE A 44 -2.50 -9.50 -16.66
CA PHE A 44 -1.56 -8.85 -15.76
C PHE A 44 -2.23 -8.54 -14.42
N PRO A 45 -1.55 -8.82 -13.30
CA PRO A 45 -2.03 -8.44 -11.98
C PRO A 45 -2.10 -6.91 -11.85
N LEU A 46 -2.90 -6.42 -10.90
CA LEU A 46 -2.91 -5.01 -10.56
C LEU A 46 -1.51 -4.57 -10.10
N PRO A 47 -1.05 -3.37 -10.53
CA PRO A 47 0.23 -2.84 -10.08
C PRO A 47 0.21 -2.56 -8.57
N PRO A 48 1.38 -2.55 -7.90
CA PRO A 48 1.47 -2.17 -6.50
C PRO A 48 1.02 -0.72 -6.30
N CYS A 49 0.39 -0.43 -5.16
CA CYS A 49 -0.03 0.94 -4.85
C CYS A 49 1.12 1.88 -4.52
N LEU A 50 2.30 1.36 -4.17
CA LEU A 50 3.42 2.15 -3.68
C LEU A 50 4.67 1.98 -4.56
N PRO A 51 5.35 3.09 -4.92
CA PRO A 51 5.02 4.49 -4.59
C PRO A 51 3.73 4.96 -5.30
N LEU A 52 2.91 5.79 -4.64
CA LEU A 52 1.62 6.26 -5.17
C LEU A 52 1.81 6.85 -6.57
N PRO A 53 1.38 6.17 -7.64
CA PRO A 53 1.52 6.72 -8.99
C PRO A 53 0.55 7.90 -9.09
N SER A 54 1.02 9.04 -9.57
CA SER A 54 0.10 10.08 -10.03
C SER A 54 -0.76 9.48 -11.16
N PRO A 55 -2.09 9.64 -11.15
CA PRO A 55 -2.92 9.20 -12.26
C PRO A 55 -2.39 9.79 -13.58
N PRO A 56 -2.34 9.00 -14.67
CA PRO A 56 -1.99 9.53 -16.00
C PRO A 56 -2.84 10.76 -16.36
N PRO A 57 -2.33 11.69 -17.19
CA PRO A 57 -3.09 12.88 -17.60
C PRO A 57 -4.47 12.55 -18.20
N ASP A 58 -4.57 11.39 -18.87
CA ASP A 58 -5.76 10.95 -19.60
C ASP A 58 -6.73 10.11 -18.75
N SER A 59 -6.35 9.67 -17.54
CA SER A 59 -7.23 8.90 -16.65
C SER A 59 -7.34 9.56 -15.27
N ARG A 60 -8.58 9.84 -14.86
CA ARG A 60 -8.87 10.50 -13.57
C ARG A 60 -8.56 9.62 -12.35
N CYS A 61 -8.44 8.32 -12.56
CA CYS A 61 -8.14 7.34 -11.51
C CYS A 61 -7.07 6.33 -11.93
N LEU A 62 -6.45 5.71 -10.93
CA LEU A 62 -5.60 4.53 -11.03
C LEU A 62 -6.13 3.46 -10.08
N VAL A 63 -6.10 2.19 -10.49
CA VAL A 63 -6.40 1.06 -9.60
C VAL A 63 -5.13 0.25 -9.35
N CYS A 64 -4.85 -0.02 -8.09
CA CYS A 64 -3.65 -0.70 -7.63
C CYS A 64 -3.99 -1.70 -6.51
N ARG A 65 -3.04 -2.57 -6.19
CA ARG A 65 -3.16 -3.56 -5.13
C ARG A 65 -2.07 -3.38 -4.08
N ASP A 66 -2.49 -3.49 -2.82
CA ASP A 66 -1.61 -3.68 -1.67
C ASP A 66 -2.20 -4.82 -0.80
N GLN A 67 -2.50 -4.60 0.48
CA GLN A 67 -3.30 -5.54 1.30
C GLN A 67 -4.74 -5.69 0.79
N ALA A 68 -5.24 -4.67 0.11
CA ALA A 68 -6.56 -4.61 -0.52
C ALA A 68 -6.43 -3.93 -1.90
N VAL A 69 -7.51 -3.92 -2.68
CA VAL A 69 -7.54 -3.18 -3.95
C VAL A 69 -7.98 -1.75 -3.68
N TYR A 70 -7.20 -0.81 -4.18
CA TYR A 70 -7.47 0.61 -4.06
C TYR A 70 -7.72 1.25 -5.42
N ALA A 71 -8.68 2.17 -5.46
CA ALA A 71 -8.84 3.13 -6.54
C ALA A 71 -8.41 4.51 -6.01
N VAL A 72 -7.39 5.08 -6.64
CA VAL A 72 -6.79 6.38 -6.30
C VAL A 72 -7.17 7.36 -7.40
N CYS A 73 -8.03 8.32 -7.08
CA CYS A 73 -8.59 9.26 -8.03
C CYS A 73 -8.17 10.69 -7.72
N ARG A 74 -7.97 11.51 -8.74
CA ARG A 74 -7.67 12.94 -8.59
C ARG A 74 -8.85 13.79 -9.05
N ASN A 75 -9.12 14.89 -8.33
CA ASN A 75 -10.13 15.88 -8.69
C ASN A 75 -11.53 15.29 -8.93
N LEU A 76 -11.97 14.35 -8.07
CA LEU A 76 -13.37 13.94 -8.09
C LEU A 76 -14.24 15.08 -7.55
N THR A 77 -15.40 15.28 -8.18
CA THR A 77 -16.44 16.17 -7.67
C THR A 77 -17.12 15.56 -6.44
N ASP A 78 -17.66 16.41 -5.57
CA ASP A 78 -18.41 15.93 -4.41
C ASP A 78 -19.64 15.14 -4.84
N GLY A 79 -19.93 14.03 -4.15
CA GLY A 79 -21.10 13.19 -4.41
C GLY A 79 -20.95 12.16 -5.53
N VAL A 80 -19.74 11.96 -6.06
CA VAL A 80 -19.43 10.89 -7.02
C VAL A 80 -19.74 9.51 -6.42
N LYS A 81 -20.45 8.66 -7.17
CA LYS A 81 -20.79 7.31 -6.75
C LYS A 81 -19.97 6.30 -7.54
N MET A 82 -18.85 5.92 -6.97
CA MET A 82 -17.89 5.05 -7.63
C MET A 82 -18.39 3.60 -7.71
N ILE A 83 -18.31 3.01 -8.90
CA ILE A 83 -18.59 1.61 -9.17
C ILE A 83 -17.36 0.95 -9.77
N MET A 84 -16.99 -0.20 -9.23
CA MET A 84 -15.96 -1.07 -9.76
C MET A 84 -16.61 -2.31 -10.37
N GLU A 85 -16.16 -2.73 -11.54
CA GLU A 85 -16.58 -3.97 -12.16
C GLU A 85 -15.41 -4.90 -12.32
N ALA A 86 -15.57 -6.14 -11.86
CA ALA A 86 -14.62 -7.21 -12.06
C ALA A 86 -15.17 -8.22 -13.05
N LYS A 87 -14.27 -8.86 -13.81
CA LYS A 87 -14.66 -10.05 -14.56
C LYS A 87 -14.53 -11.29 -13.69
N ASP A 88 -15.55 -12.12 -13.79
CA ASP A 88 -15.61 -13.47 -13.24
C ASP A 88 -15.90 -14.42 -14.40
N GLY A 89 -14.84 -14.98 -14.98
CA GLY A 89 -14.92 -15.67 -16.27
C GLY A 89 -15.46 -14.78 -17.39
N TRP A 90 -16.62 -15.15 -17.94
CA TRP A 90 -17.30 -14.40 -19.01
C TRP A 90 -18.27 -13.34 -18.49
N MET A 91 -18.57 -13.32 -17.19
CA MET A 91 -19.53 -12.38 -16.60
C MET A 91 -18.83 -11.15 -16.02
N LEU A 92 -19.50 -10.00 -16.11
CA LEU A 92 -19.14 -8.78 -15.39
C LEU A 92 -19.95 -8.70 -14.10
N ARG A 93 -19.26 -8.49 -12.97
CA ARG A 93 -19.87 -8.34 -11.67
C ARG A 93 -19.48 -7.01 -11.05
N LYS A 94 -20.47 -6.31 -10.49
CA LYS A 94 -20.23 -5.12 -9.67
C LYS A 94 -19.60 -5.52 -8.34
N VAL A 95 -18.49 -4.88 -8.03
CA VAL A 95 -17.74 -5.03 -6.79
C VAL A 95 -18.02 -3.83 -5.92
N LYS A 96 -18.36 -4.07 -4.65
CA LYS A 96 -18.61 -3.00 -3.71
C LYS A 96 -17.27 -2.34 -3.34
N ILE A 97 -17.22 -1.02 -3.51
CA ILE A 97 -16.10 -0.18 -3.09
C ILE A 97 -16.61 0.89 -2.14
N SER A 98 -15.78 1.29 -1.19
CA SER A 98 -16.11 2.33 -0.22
C SER A 98 -14.99 3.34 -0.14
N GLN A 99 -15.32 4.57 0.21
CA GLN A 99 -14.33 5.61 0.46
C GLN A 99 -13.38 5.16 1.59
N ALA A 100 -12.10 5.44 1.42
CA ALA A 100 -11.06 5.08 2.35
C ALA A 100 -9.90 6.08 2.27
N ASP A 101 -9.03 6.04 3.27
CA ASP A 101 -7.75 6.74 3.21
C ASP A 101 -6.88 6.15 2.10
N CYS A 102 -6.08 7.02 1.48
CA CYS A 102 -5.15 6.59 0.45
C CYS A 102 -4.01 5.76 1.07
N PRO A 103 -3.52 4.72 0.37
CA PRO A 103 -2.43 3.91 0.90
C PRO A 103 -1.22 4.81 1.18
N GLU A 104 -0.70 4.76 2.41
CA GLU A 104 0.49 5.52 2.78
C GLU A 104 1.75 4.79 2.30
N PRO A 105 2.81 5.52 1.87
CA PRO A 105 4.10 4.89 1.60
C PRO A 105 4.56 4.08 2.81
N PRO A 106 5.29 2.95 2.58
CA PRO A 106 5.82 2.21 3.71
C PRO A 106 6.68 3.17 4.53
N SER A 107 6.37 3.30 5.81
CA SER A 107 7.21 4.05 6.73
C SER A 107 8.59 3.40 6.70
N ASP A 108 9.64 4.16 6.37
CA ASP A 108 11.04 3.72 6.45
C ASP A 108 11.49 3.44 7.91
N GLU A 109 10.55 3.25 8.84
CA GLU A 109 10.82 2.79 10.18
C GLU A 109 11.34 1.35 10.09
N PRO A 110 12.60 1.09 10.52
CA PRO A 110 13.11 -0.27 10.56
C PRO A 110 12.16 -1.09 11.43
N PRO A 111 11.78 -2.31 11.00
CA PRO A 111 10.82 -3.12 11.74
C PRO A 111 11.30 -3.23 13.18
N VAL A 112 10.42 -2.94 14.13
CA VAL A 112 10.74 -2.89 15.57
C VAL A 112 11.49 -4.15 16.01
N ALA A 113 11.20 -5.29 15.37
CA ALA A 113 11.94 -6.54 15.53
C ALA A 113 13.45 -6.43 15.25
N ILE A 114 13.89 -5.74 14.19
CA ILE A 114 15.31 -5.52 13.88
C ILE A 114 15.96 -4.65 14.95
N ILE A 115 15.29 -3.58 15.40
CA ILE A 115 15.81 -2.73 16.50
C ILE A 115 16.01 -3.58 17.77
N ILE A 116 15.02 -4.41 18.14
CA ILE A 116 15.11 -5.29 19.31
C ILE A 116 16.27 -6.29 19.18
N ILE A 117 16.45 -6.90 18.01
CA ILE A 117 17.56 -7.84 17.74
C ILE A 117 18.93 -7.14 17.90
N ILE A 118 19.07 -5.92 17.39
CA ILE A 118 20.30 -5.13 17.53
C ILE A 118 20.58 -4.83 19.01
N ILE A 119 19.57 -4.45 19.79
CA ILE A 119 19.74 -4.17 21.22
C ILE A 119 20.19 -5.43 21.99
N ILE A 120 19.55 -6.57 21.74
CA ILE A 120 19.88 -7.85 22.42
C ILE A 120 21.30 -8.30 22.07
N SER A 121 21.69 -8.22 20.80
CA SER A 121 23.03 -8.61 20.35
C SER A 121 24.13 -7.75 20.97
N VAL A 122 23.92 -6.44 21.09
CA VAL A 122 24.85 -5.53 21.79
C VAL A 122 24.97 -5.88 23.28
N LEU A 123 23.86 -6.16 23.97
CA LEU A 123 23.88 -6.57 25.38
C LEU A 123 24.64 -7.88 25.60
N LEU A 124 24.45 -8.88 24.73
CA LEU A 124 25.17 -10.15 24.82
C LEU A 124 26.68 -9.97 24.61
N LEU A 125 27.09 -9.17 23.63
CA LEU A 125 28.50 -8.86 23.40
C LEU A 125 29.13 -8.17 24.62
N PHE A 126 28.39 -7.25 25.25
CA PHE A 126 28.84 -6.57 26.45
C PHE A 126 29.04 -7.54 27.63
N LEU A 127 28.11 -8.46 27.84
CA LEU A 127 28.23 -9.51 28.88
C LEU A 127 29.40 -10.46 28.62
N VAL A 128 29.63 -10.86 27.36
CA VAL A 128 30.79 -11.67 26.97
C VAL A 128 32.09 -10.93 27.23
N PHE A 129 32.14 -9.63 26.90
CA PHE A 129 33.32 -8.80 27.13
C PHE A 129 33.63 -8.66 28.63
N ILE A 130 32.62 -8.38 29.46
CA ILE A 130 32.75 -8.35 30.92
C ILE A 130 33.24 -9.71 31.43
N GLY A 131 32.62 -10.81 30.97
CA GLY A 131 33.00 -12.17 31.35
C GLY A 131 34.47 -12.48 31.02
N LEU A 132 34.94 -12.12 29.82
CA LEU A 132 36.34 -12.28 29.41
C LEU A 132 37.31 -11.45 30.25
N VAL A 133 36.96 -10.20 30.57
CA VAL A 133 37.77 -9.34 31.43
C VAL A 133 37.85 -9.90 32.85
N CYS A 134 36.73 -10.31 33.43
CA CYS A 134 36.66 -10.94 34.75
C CYS A 134 37.46 -12.25 34.80
N TYR A 135 37.32 -13.10 33.78
CA TYR A 135 38.06 -14.36 33.67
C TYR A 135 39.57 -14.14 33.57
N ARG A 136 40.02 -13.20 32.73
CA ARG A 136 41.44 -12.84 32.61
C ARG A 136 42.01 -12.29 33.92
N ARG A 137 41.26 -11.44 34.61
CA ARG A 137 41.63 -10.89 35.93
C ARG A 137 41.74 -11.97 36.99
N TYR A 138 40.81 -12.92 37.02
CA TYR A 138 40.84 -14.06 37.94
C TYR A 138 42.06 -14.95 37.69
N LYS A 139 42.30 -15.34 36.43
CA LYS A 139 43.42 -16.19 36.05
C LYS A 139 44.79 -15.54 36.33
N SER A 140 44.92 -14.22 36.22
CA SER A 140 46.16 -13.51 36.55
C SER A 140 46.45 -13.41 38.07
N ARG A 141 45.45 -13.69 38.92
CA ARG A 141 45.60 -13.65 40.39
C ARG A 141 45.78 -15.03 41.02
N SER A 142 45.49 -16.11 40.28
CA SER A 142 45.73 -17.50 40.70
C SER A 142 47.07 -17.98 40.19
#